data_AF-A0A8T7CET3-F1
#
_entry.id   AF-A0A8T7CET3-F1
#
_cell.length_a   1.000
_cell.length_b   1.000
_cell.length_c   1.000
_cell.angle_alpha   90.00
_cell.angle_beta   90.00
_cell.angle_gamma   90.00
#
_symmetry.space_group_name_H-M   'P 1'
#
loop_
_entity.id
_entity.type
_entity.pdbx_description
1 polymer ?
#
loop_
_entity_poly.entity_id
_entity_poly.type
_entity_poly.pdbx_seq_one_letter_code
_entity_poly.pdbx_strand_id
1 'polypeptide(L)' 'MDKALAFILASHGVVTREDLAEQGVPDLEEIAEIDPERAADLIMKARAHWFEEAETEVGAEAEAK' A
#
# COMPACT_ATOMS: atom_id res chain seq x y z
N MET A 1 -7.15 -9.11 2.22
CA MET A 1 -6.32 -9.69 1.14
C MET A 1 -6.54 -11.20 1.10
N ASP A 2 -6.56 -11.82 -0.08
CA ASP A 2 -6.74 -13.28 -0.25
C ASP A 2 -5.36 -13.98 -0.22
N LYS A 3 -5.31 -15.24 0.24
CA LYS A 3 -4.09 -16.06 0.27
C LYS A 3 -3.55 -16.32 -1.14
N ALA A 4 -4.42 -16.57 -2.12
CA ALA A 4 -3.98 -16.81 -3.50
C ALA A 4 -3.25 -15.59 -4.08
N LEU A 5 -3.82 -14.40 -3.87
CA LEU A 5 -3.23 -13.13 -4.26
C LEU A 5 -1.88 -12.87 -3.57
N ALA A 6 -1.77 -13.21 -2.29
CA ALA A 6 -0.51 -13.08 -1.55
C ALA A 6 0.59 -13.96 -2.13
N PHE A 7 0.29 -15.19 -2.58
CA PHE A 7 1.29 -16.05 -3.22
C PHE A 7 1.74 -15.53 -4.59
N ILE A 8 0.83 -14.97 -5.39
CA ILE A 8 1.16 -14.36 -6.69
C ILE A 8 2.11 -13.18 -6.48
N LEU A 9 1.77 -12.28 -5.56
CA LEU A 9 2.60 -11.11 -5.25
C LEU A 9 3.96 -11.52 -4.68
N ALA A 10 4.01 -12.50 -3.79
CA ALA A 10 5.26 -13.04 -3.27
C ALA A 10 6.14 -13.65 -4.37
N SER A 11 5.55 -14.26 -5.40
CA SER A 11 6.28 -14.79 -6.56
C SER A 11 6.93 -13.69 -7.42
N HIS A 12 6.51 -12.44 -7.26
CA HIS A 12 7.05 -11.27 -7.95
C HIS A 12 7.83 -10.34 -7.01
N GLY A 13 8.22 -10.85 -5.83
CA GLY A 13 9.08 -10.12 -4.89
C GLY A 13 8.34 -9.20 -3.93
N VAL A 14 7.01 -9.13 -4.01
CA VAL A 14 6.17 -8.36 -3.08
C VAL A 14 5.81 -9.25 -1.89
N VAL A 15 6.67 -9.27 -0.87
CA VAL A 15 6.57 -10.18 0.28
C VAL A 15 6.20 -9.48 1.58
N THR A 16 6.46 -8.17 1.68
CA THR A 16 6.13 -7.35 2.83
C THR A 16 5.05 -6.31 2.52
N ARG A 17 4.50 -5.70 3.57
CA ARG A 17 3.56 -4.57 3.44
C ARG A 17 4.23 -3.36 2.78
N GLU A 18 5.51 -3.13 3.05
CA GLU A 18 6.27 -2.03 2.43
C GLU A 18 6.45 -2.26 0.93
N ASP A 19 6.84 -3.48 0.54
CA ASP A 19 6.98 -3.82 -0.89
C ASP A 19 5.65 -3.60 -1.64
N LEU A 20 4.52 -3.87 -0.99
CA LEU A 20 3.18 -3.63 -1.54
C LEU A 20 2.82 -2.13 -1.57
N ALA A 21 3.23 -1.37 -0.56
CA ALA A 21 3.03 0.08 -0.50
C ALA A 21 3.83 0.82 -1.59
N GLU A 22 4.97 0.27 -2.01
CA GLU A 22 5.79 0.80 -3.10
C GLU A 22 5.21 0.51 -4.50
N GLN A 23 4.30 -0.47 -4.65
CA GLN A 23 3.69 -0.81 -5.95
C GLN A 23 2.70 0.25 -6.46
N GLY A 24 2.56 0.34 -7.78
CA GLY A 24 1.50 1.07 -8.45
C GLY A 24 0.25 0.20 -8.72
N VAL A 25 -0.88 0.85 -8.98
CA VAL A 25 -2.11 0.19 -9.46
C VAL A 25 -1.86 -0.58 -10.76
N PRO A 26 -1.22 0.01 -11.80
CA PRO A 26 -0.97 -0.70 -13.06
C PRO A 26 -0.09 -1.95 -12.88
N ASP A 27 0.88 -1.89 -11.97
CA ASP A 27 1.76 -3.02 -11.68
C ASP A 27 0.95 -4.17 -11.06
N LEU A 28 0.09 -3.88 -10.09
CA LEU A 28 -0.77 -4.89 -9.46
C LEU A 28 -1.82 -5.48 -10.42
N GLU A 29 -2.33 -4.68 -11.35
CA GLU A 29 -3.20 -5.16 -12.43
C GLU A 29 -2.45 -6.15 -13.33
N GLU A 30 -1.21 -5.85 -13.72
CA GLU A 30 -0.40 -6.72 -14.58
C GLU A 30 0.06 -8.00 -13.85
N ILE A 31 0.43 -7.89 -12.58
CA ILE A 31 0.98 -9.00 -11.78
C ILE A 31 -0.10 -10.01 -11.38
N ALA A 32 -1.27 -9.53 -10.95
CA ALA A 32 -2.28 -10.37 -10.32
C ALA A 32 -3.61 -10.43 -11.09
N GLU A 33 -3.71 -9.76 -12.24
CA GLU A 33 -4.92 -9.68 -13.07
C GLU A 33 -6.15 -9.29 -12.23
N ILE A 34 -5.95 -8.40 -11.25
CA ILE A 34 -7.00 -7.90 -10.38
C ILE A 34 -7.56 -6.59 -10.91
N ASP A 35 -8.78 -6.28 -10.49
CA ASP A 35 -9.45 -5.02 -10.81
C ASP A 35 -8.68 -3.80 -10.26
N PRO A 36 -8.60 -2.68 -11.00
CA PRO A 36 -7.89 -1.47 -10.60
C PRO A 36 -8.39 -0.87 -9.27
N GLU A 37 -9.70 -0.92 -9.00
CA GLU A 37 -10.26 -0.41 -7.74
C GLU A 37 -9.76 -1.26 -6.57
N ARG A 38 -9.70 -2.58 -6.77
CA ARG A 38 -9.18 -3.51 -5.75
C ARG A 38 -7.68 -3.36 -5.53
N ALA A 39 -6.91 -3.14 -6.60
CA ALA A 39 -5.48 -2.83 -6.51
C ALA A 39 -5.25 -1.53 -5.73
N ALA A 40 -5.98 -0.46 -6.06
CA ALA A 40 -5.90 0.82 -5.36
C ALA A 40 -6.22 0.69 -3.86
N ASP A 41 -7.26 -0.07 -3.53
CA ASP A 41 -7.67 -0.34 -2.15
C ASP A 41 -6.57 -1.05 -1.33
N LEU A 42 -5.88 -2.02 -1.94
CA LEU A 42 -4.79 -2.75 -1.30
C LEU A 42 -3.57 -1.87 -1.07
N ILE A 43 -3.21 -1.05 -2.06
CA ILE A 43 -2.08 -0.10 -1.96
C ILE A 43 -2.38 0.97 -0.90
N MET A 44 -3.59 1.53 -0.87
CA MET A 44 -3.97 2.52 0.14
C MET A 44 -3.92 1.93 1.55
N LYS A 45 -4.40 0.69 1.74
CA LYS A 45 -4.30 -0.02 3.03
C LYS A 45 -2.85 -0.33 3.40
N ALA A 46 -1.99 -0.62 2.43
CA ALA A 46 -0.57 -0.81 2.68
C ALA A 46 0.11 0.52 3.10
N ARG A 47 -0.21 1.62 2.41
CA ARG A 47 0.30 2.99 2.68
C ARG A 47 -0.31 3.67 3.90
N ALA A 48 -1.35 3.12 4.51
CA ALA A 48 -2.06 3.74 5.63
C ALA A 48 -1.13 4.22 6.75
N HIS A 49 -0.07 3.46 7.02
CA HIS A 49 0.91 3.80 8.05
C HIS A 49 1.79 5.03 7.71
N TRP A 50 2.01 5.34 6.42
CA TRP A 50 2.67 6.59 6.01
C TRP A 50 1.76 7.81 6.22
N PHE A 51 0.44 7.60 6.21
CA PHE A 51 -0.54 8.65 6.48
C PHE A 51 -0.79 8.83 7.98
N GLU A 52 -0.72 7.75 8.77
CA GLU A 52 -0.78 7.84 10.24
C GLU A 52 0.38 8.68 10.82
N GLU A 53 1.58 8.61 10.24
CA GLU A 53 2.69 9.49 10.63
C GLU A 53 2.46 10.95 10.21
N ALA A 54 1.86 11.19 9.04
CA ALA A 54 1.58 12.54 8.54
C ALA A 54 0.59 13.33 9.44
N GLU A 55 -0.38 12.66 10.08
CA GLU A 55 -1.26 13.32 11.05
C GLU A 55 -0.54 13.68 12.36
N THR A 56 0.52 12.96 12.72
CA THR A 56 1.31 13.25 13.92
C THR A 56 2.33 14.38 13.74
N GLU A 57 2.83 14.61 12.52
CA GLU A 57 3.79 15.68 12.22
C GLU A 57 3.12 17.05 12.07
N VAL A 58 1.94 17.11 11.44
CA VAL A 58 1.20 18.38 11.23
C VAL A 58 0.60 18.94 12.54
N GLY A 59 0.41 18.09 13.56
CA GLY A 59 -0.04 18.53 14.89
C GLY A 59 1.04 19.19 15.75
N ALA A 60 2.33 18.93 15.49
CA ALA A 60 3.43 19.40 16.33
C ALA A 60 3.96 20.80 15.96
N GLU A 61 3.83 21.23 14.69
CA GLU A 61 4.24 22.57 14.26
C GLU A 61 3.24 23.68 14.63
N ALA A 62 2.01 23.33 15.03
CA ALA A 62 0.97 24.30 15.38
C ALA A 62 1.08 24.87 16.81
N GLU A 63 1.88 24.27 17.70
CA GLU A 63 2.01 24.71 19.11
C GLU A 63 3.25 25.60 19.39
N ALA A 64 4.06 25.92 18.38
CA ALA A 64 5.29 26.70 18.54
C ALA A 64 5.23 28.13 17.97
N LYS A 65 4.10 28.84 18.14
CA LYS A 65 4.01 30.28 17.85
C LYS A 65 3.27 31.07 18.93
#